data_AF-A0A1X7SGI2-F1
#
_entry.id   AF-A0A1X7SGI2-F1
#
_cell.length_a   1.000
_cell.length_b   1.000
_cell.length_c   1.000
_cell.angle_alpha   90.00
_cell.angle_beta   90.00
_cell.angle_gamma   90.00
#
_symmetry.space_group_name_H-M   'P 1'
#
loop_
_entity.id
_entity.type
_entity.pdbx_description
1 polymer ?
#
loop_
_entity_poly.entity_id
_entity_poly.type
_entity_poly.pdbx_seq_one_letter_code
_entity_poly.pdbx_strand_id
1 'polypeptide(L)'
;MDNCSIHHVQQVKDLMTSVGILIHFLPPYSPDYNPCEELFSYVKYYLKNHDEILLSIPSTDFHKQVLQSAFKSVTKAQCRSWISHAGYL
;
A
#
# COMPACT_ATOMS: atom_id res chain seq x y z
N MET A 1 -6.33 -5.12 7.67
CA MET A 1 -7.12 -4.18 6.84
C MET A 1 -7.63 -3.08 7.75
N ASP A 2 -7.48 -1.82 7.35
CA ASP A 2 -7.97 -0.69 8.15
C ASP A 2 -9.51 -0.68 8.27
N ASN A 3 -10.04 0.24 9.08
CA ASN A 3 -11.46 0.35 9.36
C ASN A 3 -12.23 1.27 8.41
N CYS A 4 -11.72 1.54 7.20
CA CYS A 4 -12.50 2.26 6.20
C CYS A 4 -13.85 1.54 5.97
N SER A 5 -14.95 2.27 5.92
CA SER A 5 -16.31 1.70 5.88
C SER A 5 -16.52 0.77 4.68
N ILE A 6 -15.84 1.04 3.56
CA ILE A 6 -15.86 0.19 2.35
C ILE A 6 -15.25 -1.20 2.58
N HIS A 7 -14.38 -1.39 3.59
CA HIS A 7 -13.81 -2.69 3.94
C HIS A 7 -14.78 -3.58 4.74
N HIS A 8 -15.88 -3.01 5.22
CA HIS A 8 -16.84 -3.72 6.08
C HIS A 8 -18.06 -4.27 5.33
N VAL A 9 -18.11 -4.10 4.00
CA VAL A 9 -19.19 -4.62 3.15
C VAL A 9 -19.27 -6.15 3.27
N GLN A 10 -20.43 -6.67 3.64
CA GLN A 10 -20.62 -8.09 3.90
C GLN A 10 -20.26 -8.97 2.69
N GLN A 11 -20.64 -8.53 1.49
CA GLN A 11 -20.33 -9.24 0.23
C GLN A 11 -18.82 -9.42 0.02
N VAL A 12 -17.99 -8.46 0.45
CA VAL A 12 -16.52 -8.56 0.38
C VAL A 12 -16.02 -9.60 1.39
N LYS A 13 -16.55 -9.59 2.61
CA LYS A 13 -16.22 -10.58 3.65
C LYS A 13 -16.57 -12.00 3.21
N ASP A 14 -17.75 -12.18 2.65
CA ASP A 14 -18.24 -13.48 2.18
C ASP A 14 -17.37 -14.01 1.03
N LEU A 15 -17.08 -13.15 0.04
CA LEU A 15 -16.23 -13.50 -1.10
C LEU A 15 -14.82 -13.93 -0.65
N MET A 16 -14.17 -13.16 0.21
CA MET A 16 -12.83 -13.48 0.72
C MET A 16 -12.84 -14.78 1.53
N THR A 17 -13.83 -14.95 2.42
CA THR A 17 -13.95 -16.16 3.25
C THR A 17 -14.21 -17.40 2.40
N SER A 18 -15.01 -17.29 1.33
CA SER A 18 -15.30 -18.40 0.42
C SER A 18 -14.08 -18.98 -0.30
N VAL A 19 -13.01 -18.18 -0.45
CA VAL A 19 -11.73 -18.60 -1.05
C VAL A 19 -10.65 -18.86 0.01
N GLY A 20 -11.02 -18.92 1.29
CA GLY A 20 -10.13 -19.22 2.40
C GLY A 20 -9.25 -18.06 2.87
N ILE A 21 -9.55 -16.82 2.48
CA ILE A 21 -8.83 -15.64 2.96
C ILE A 21 -9.36 -15.24 4.33
N LEU A 22 -8.47 -15.18 5.32
CA LEU A 22 -8.77 -14.66 6.65
C LEU A 22 -8.64 -13.13 6.66
N ILE A 23 -9.69 -12.45 7.10
CA ILE A 23 -9.69 -10.99 7.23
C ILE A 23 -9.37 -10.61 8.68
N HIS A 24 -8.27 -9.89 8.86
CA HIS A 24 -7.91 -9.24 10.13
C HIS A 24 -8.15 -7.74 10.04
N PHE A 25 -9.11 -7.23 10.81
CA PHE A 25 -9.32 -5.80 10.97
C PHE A 25 -8.38 -5.25 12.04
N LEU A 26 -7.78 -4.09 11.76
CA LEU A 26 -6.91 -3.41 12.72
C LEU A 26 -7.74 -2.72 13.80
N PRO A 27 -7.22 -2.53 15.03
CA PRO A 27 -7.83 -1.64 15.99
C PRO A 27 -7.93 -0.20 15.42
N PRO A 28 -8.90 0.61 15.86
CA PRO A 28 -9.01 2.01 15.44
C PRO A 28 -7.69 2.78 15.66
N TYR A 29 -7.37 3.68 14.74
CA TYR A 29 -6.18 4.55 14.80
C TYR A 29 -4.86 3.79 15.03
N SER A 30 -4.73 2.58 14.50
CA SER A 30 -3.53 1.76 14.63
C SER A 30 -2.78 1.60 13.30
N PRO A 31 -2.25 2.69 12.72
CA PRO A 31 -1.49 2.63 11.47
C PRO A 31 -0.20 1.82 11.63
N ASP A 32 0.35 1.73 12.84
CA ASP A 32 1.57 0.97 13.14
C ASP A 32 1.42 -0.54 12.87
N TYR A 33 0.18 -1.05 12.89
CA TYR A 33 -0.12 -2.44 12.51
C TYR A 33 -0.46 -2.60 11.01
N ASN A 34 -0.26 -1.57 10.19
CA ASN A 34 -0.49 -1.65 8.75
C ASN A 34 0.84 -1.59 7.98
N PRO A 35 1.39 -2.73 7.49
CA PRO A 35 2.67 -2.73 6.79
C PRO A 35 2.65 -1.93 5.47
N CYS A 36 1.47 -1.61 4.94
CA CYS A 36 1.34 -0.75 3.77
C CYS A 36 1.73 0.72 4.03
N GLU A 37 1.74 1.20 5.28
CA GLU A 37 2.11 2.59 5.59
C GLU A 37 3.57 2.91 5.21
N GLU A 38 4.49 1.98 5.49
CA GLU A 38 5.89 2.12 5.10
C GLU A 38 6.07 2.02 3.59
N LEU A 39 5.32 1.13 2.93
CA LEU A 39 5.31 1.03 1.47
C LEU A 39 4.86 2.36 0.84
N PHE A 40 3.75 2.94 1.29
CA PHE A 40 3.26 4.20 0.75
C PHE A 40 4.20 5.37 1.09
N SER A 41 4.82 5.36 2.26
CA SER A 41 5.85 6.36 2.62
C SER A 41 7.05 6.29 1.67
N TYR A 42 7.52 5.08 1.36
CA TYR A 42 8.59 4.86 0.40
C TYR A 42 8.21 5.28 -1.02
N VAL A 43 7.01 4.91 -1.51
CA VAL A 43 6.53 5.32 -2.84
C VAL A 43 6.38 6.85 -2.93
N LYS A 44 5.81 7.51 -1.91
CA LYS A 44 5.72 8.98 -1.87
C LYS A 44 7.11 9.63 -1.89
N TYR A 45 8.08 9.07 -1.16
CA TYR A 45 9.46 9.54 -1.18
C TYR A 45 10.08 9.39 -2.57
N TYR A 46 9.88 8.25 -3.24
CA TYR A 46 10.32 8.05 -4.61
C TYR A 46 9.75 9.13 -5.54
N LEU A 47 8.43 9.35 -5.50
CA LEU A 47 7.76 10.35 -6.35
C LEU A 47 8.26 11.77 -6.07
N LYS A 48 8.49 12.12 -4.80
CA LYS A 48 9.08 13.41 -4.41
C LYS A 48 10.47 13.63 -5.01
N ASN A 49 11.28 12.58 -5.15
CA ASN A 49 12.58 12.67 -5.83
C ASN A 49 12.48 12.79 -7.36
N HIS A 50 11.28 12.65 -7.93
CA HIS A 50 10.98 12.80 -9.36
C HIS A 50 10.01 13.96 -9.62
N ASP A 51 9.81 14.85 -8.65
CA ASP A 51 8.77 15.89 -8.72
C ASP A 51 9.02 16.86 -9.89
N GLU A 52 10.29 17.21 -10.14
CA GLU A 52 10.67 18.10 -11.26
C GLU A 52 10.25 17.54 -12.63
N ILE A 53 10.47 16.24 -12.87
CA ILE A 53 10.09 15.62 -14.15
C ILE A 53 8.58 15.40 -14.25
N LEU A 54 7.92 15.11 -13.13
CA LEU A 54 6.45 14.96 -13.07
C LEU A 54 5.75 16.29 -13.39
N LEU A 55 6.27 17.41 -12.88
CA LEU A 55 5.71 18.74 -13.11
C LEU A 55 6.01 19.28 -14.52
N SER A 56 7.16 18.93 -15.11
CA SER A 56 7.54 19.38 -16.45
C SER A 56 6.85 18.62 -17.58
N ILE A 57 6.35 17.40 -17.33
CA ILE A 57 5.66 16.57 -18.33
C ILE A 57 4.20 16.35 -17.91
N PRO A 58 3.24 17.18 -18.39
CA PRO A 58 1.83 17.07 -18.04
C PRO A 58 1.14 15.98 -18.86
N SER A 59 1.53 14.71 -18.63
CA SER A 59 0.97 13.54 -19.30
C SER A 59 0.58 12.48 -18.29
N THR A 60 -0.71 12.12 -18.28
CA THR A 60 -1.26 11.06 -17.44
C THR A 60 -0.56 9.72 -17.65
N ASP A 61 -0.21 9.38 -18.90
CA ASP A 61 0.46 8.11 -19.19
C ASP A 61 1.91 8.13 -18.72
N PHE A 62 2.59 9.27 -18.83
CA PHE A 62 3.93 9.43 -18.25
C PHE A 62 3.88 9.33 -16.72
N HIS A 63 2.96 10.03 -16.06
CA HIS A 63 2.78 9.96 -14.60
C HIS A 63 2.50 8.53 -14.13
N LYS A 64 1.66 7.78 -14.85
CA LYS A 64 1.41 6.36 -14.58
C LYS A 64 2.68 5.52 -14.69
N GLN A 65 3.55 5.77 -15.67
CA GLN A 65 4.82 5.04 -15.82
C GLN A 65 5.77 5.33 -14.65
N VAL A 66 5.85 6.57 -14.18
CA VAL A 66 6.64 6.94 -13.01
C VAL A 66 6.08 6.27 -11.75
N LEU A 67 4.76 6.29 -11.56
CA LEU A 67 4.10 5.59 -10.45
C LEU A 67 4.39 4.08 -10.48
N GLN A 68 4.26 3.44 -11.64
CA GLN A 68 4.61 2.02 -11.80
C GLN A 68 6.07 1.75 -11.48
N SER A 69 6.98 2.65 -11.85
CA SER A 69 8.41 2.53 -11.55
C SER A 69 8.68 2.64 -10.05
N ALA A 70 7.97 3.55 -9.35
CA ALA A 70 8.05 3.68 -7.90
C ALA A 70 7.67 2.37 -7.19
N PHE A 71 6.54 1.75 -7.56
CA PHE A 71 6.13 0.46 -7.00
C PHE A 71 7.10 -0.68 -7.38
N LYS A 72 7.62 -0.70 -8.62
CA LYS A 72 8.62 -1.69 -9.07
C LYS A 72 9.96 -1.58 -8.34
N SER A 73 10.27 -0.42 -7.77
CA SER A 73 11.50 -0.22 -6.99
C SER A 73 11.44 -0.83 -5.59
N VAL A 74 10.26 -1.26 -5.12
CA VAL A 74 10.09 -1.94 -3.84
C VAL A 74 10.64 -3.36 -3.91
N THR A 75 11.51 -3.70 -2.97
CA THR A 75 12.16 -5.02 -2.91
C THR A 75 11.45 -5.99 -1.97
N LYS A 76 11.66 -7.29 -2.20
CA LYS A 76 11.16 -8.35 -1.28
C LYS A 76 11.72 -8.20 0.14
N ALA A 77 12.96 -7.73 0.26
CA ALA A 77 13.61 -7.52 1.55
C ALA A 77 12.91 -6.40 2.35
N GLN A 78 12.58 -5.28 1.68
CA GLN A 78 11.78 -4.21 2.28
C GLN A 78 10.41 -4.70 2.71
N CYS A 79 9.67 -5.42 1.85
CA CYS A 79 8.37 -5.97 2.23
C CYS A 79 8.45 -6.85 3.47
N ARG A 80 9.45 -7.74 3.56
CA ARG A 80 9.66 -8.56 4.76
C ARG A 80 9.94 -7.72 6.00
N SER A 81 10.80 -6.70 5.87
CA SER A 81 11.12 -5.78 6.96
C SER A 81 9.88 -5.05 7.49
N TRP A 82 9.03 -4.53 6.60
CA TRP A 82 7.82 -3.78 6.97
C TRP A 82 6.75 -4.67 7.61
N ILE A 83 6.59 -5.90 7.11
CA ILE A 83 5.68 -6.88 7.72
C ILE A 83 6.16 -7.28 9.12
N SER A 84 7.48 -7.45 9.32
CA SER A 84 8.04 -7.74 10.64
C SER A 84 7.91 -6.56 11.58
N HIS A 85 8.17 -5.34 11.10
CA HIS A 85 8.00 -4.11 11.88
C HIS A 85 6.54 -3.91 12.34
N ALA A 86 5.55 -4.27 11.51
CA ALA A 86 4.14 -4.29 11.88
C ALA A 86 3.72 -5.46 12.81
N GLY A 87 4.64 -6.36 13.17
CA GLY A 87 4.42 -7.42 14.15
C GLY A 87 3.89 -8.75 13.60
N TYR A 88 3.99 -9.00 12.29
CA TYR A 88 3.42 -10.20 11.65
C TYR A 88 4.44 -11.28 11.25
N LEU A 89 5.74 -10.98 11.34
CA LEU A 89 6.86 -11.90 11.07
C LEU A 89 7.91 -11.78 12.16
#